data_AF-A0A7I9YYP8-F1
#
_entry.id   AF-A0A7I9YYP8-F1
#
_cell.length_a   1.000
_cell.length_b   1.000
_cell.length_c   1.000
_cell.angle_alpha   90.00
_cell.angle_beta   90.00
_cell.angle_gamma   90.00
#
_symmetry.space_group_name_H-M   'P 1'
#
loop_
_entity.id
_entity.type
_entity.pdbx_description
1 polymer ?
#
loop_
_entity_poly.entity_id
_entity_poly.type
_entity_poly.pdbx_seq_one_letter_code
_entity_poly.pdbx_strand_id
1 'polypeptide(L)' 'MRLRTKVTKGPGSRAAGIAMAYKLIDAAQARWRAVNAPHLVALVRAGAVFHKGKLLERPTDITPPEPSAVEAASAGSEVA' A
#
# COMPACT_ATOMS: atom_id res chain seq x y z
N MET A 1 9.94 37.86 -13.37
CA MET A 1 9.51 36.46 -13.62
C MET A 1 10.40 35.89 -14.73
N ARG A 2 11.21 34.86 -14.46
CA ARG A 2 12.11 34.26 -15.47
C ARG A 2 11.45 33.01 -16.04
N LEU A 3 10.92 33.12 -17.26
CA LEU A 3 10.31 31.99 -17.96
C LEU A 3 11.41 31.07 -18.52
N ARG A 4 11.42 29.79 -18.13
CA ARG A 4 12.37 28.81 -18.66
C ARG A 4 11.88 28.31 -20.01
N THR A 5 12.46 28.82 -21.10
CA THR A 5 12.14 28.44 -22.49
C THR A 5 13.16 27.48 -23.12
N LYS A 6 14.14 27.00 -22.34
CA LYS A 6 15.20 26.14 -22.87
C LYS A 6 14.68 24.72 -23.12
N VAL A 7 14.48 24.39 -24.38
CA VAL A 7 14.20 23.04 -24.84
C VAL A 7 15.47 22.19 -24.66
N THR A 8 15.33 20.99 -24.10
CA THR A 8 16.45 20.06 -23.98
C THR A 8 16.77 19.47 -25.35
N LYS A 9 18.06 19.41 -25.69
CA LYS A 9 18.48 18.69 -26.89
C LYS A 9 18.25 17.21 -26.63
N GLY A 10 17.36 16.60 -27.41
CA GLY A 10 17.09 15.17 -27.35
C GLY A 10 18.35 14.34 -27.62
N PRO A 11 18.29 13.00 -27.50
CA PRO A 11 19.46 12.13 -27.40
C PRO A 11 20.40 12.07 -28.62
N GLY A 12 20.17 12.85 -29.69
CA GLY A 12 21.05 12.93 -30.86
C GLY A 12 21.01 11.72 -31.79
N SER A 13 20.66 10.53 -31.27
CA SER A 13 20.39 9.31 -32.04
C SER A 13 19.48 8.34 -31.26
N ARG A 14 18.91 7.35 -31.94
CA ARG A 14 18.10 6.30 -31.32
C ARG A 14 18.90 5.47 -30.30
N ALA A 15 20.13 5.09 -30.67
CA ALA A 15 21.00 4.30 -29.80
C ALA A 15 21.32 5.05 -28.50
N ALA A 16 21.64 6.34 -28.60
CA ALA A 16 21.88 7.18 -27.43
C ALA A 16 20.64 7.33 -26.54
N GLY A 17 19.44 7.42 -27.13
CA GLY A 17 18.19 7.49 -26.38
C GLY A 17 17.91 6.23 -25.57
N ILE A 18 18.11 5.06 -26.19
CA ILE A 18 17.93 3.76 -25.50
C ILE A 18 18.97 3.60 -24.39
N ALA A 19 20.22 3.97 -24.62
CA ALA A 19 21.26 3.93 -23.59
C ALA A 19 20.94 4.85 -22.41
N MET A 20 20.34 6.02 -22.67
CA MET A 20 19.91 6.96 -21.64
C MET A 20 18.74 6.41 -20.82
N ALA A 21 17.74 5.81 -21.47
CA ALA A 21 16.61 5.15 -20.80
C ALA A 21 17.08 3.98 -19.92
N TYR A 22 17.97 3.13 -20.43
CA TYR A 22 18.56 2.04 -19.66
C TYR A 22 19.26 2.55 -18.40
N LYS A 23 20.15 3.54 -18.52
CA LYS A 23 20.87 4.10 -17.37
C LYS A 23 19.94 4.74 -16.35
N LEU A 24 18.84 5.36 -16.78
CA LEU A 24 17.84 5.91 -15.86
C LEU A 24 17.12 4.81 -15.06
N ILE A 25 16.77 3.70 -15.71
CA ILE A 25 16.14 2.55 -15.06
C ILE A 25 17.12 1.84 -14.12
N ASP A 26 18.36 1.63 -14.56
CA ASP A 26 19.43 1.00 -13.78
C ASP A 26 19.76 1.81 -12.52
N ALA A 27 19.92 3.14 -12.66
CA ALA A 27 20.11 4.03 -11.52
C ALA A 27 18.88 4.06 -10.58
N ALA A 28 17.67 3.93 -11.12
CA ALA A 28 16.46 3.85 -10.31
C ALA A 28 16.38 2.53 -9.53
N GLN A 29 16.80 1.41 -10.12
CA GLN A 29 16.79 0.08 -9.49
C GLN A 29 17.57 0.09 -8.17
N ALA A 30 18.75 0.72 -8.12
CA ALA A 30 19.55 0.80 -6.90
C ALA A 30 18.87 1.62 -5.78
N ARG A 31 17.94 2.52 -6.12
CA ARG A 31 17.22 3.38 -5.16
C ARG A 31 15.84 2.85 -4.79
N TRP A 32 15.29 1.90 -5.54
CA TRP A 32 13.98 1.34 -5.23
C TRP A 32 14.09 0.36 -4.07
N ARG A 33 13.27 0.57 -3.05
CA ARG A 33 13.11 -0.38 -1.95
C ARG A 33 12.43 -1.64 -2.49
N ALA A 34 13.16 -2.75 -2.48
CA ALA A 34 12.57 -4.06 -2.70
C ALA A 34 11.49 -4.33 -1.65
N VAL A 35 10.43 -5.04 -2.05
CA VAL A 35 9.41 -5.52 -1.13
C VAL A 35 10.01 -6.64 -0.29
N ASN A 36 9.93 -6.53 1.05
CA ASN A 36 10.56 -7.48 1.97
C ASN A 36 10.00 -8.91 1.88
N ALA A 37 8.74 -9.08 1.47
CA ALA A 37 8.07 -10.36 1.35
C ALA A 37 7.36 -10.49 -0.01
N PRO A 38 8.12 -10.69 -1.12
CA PRO A 38 7.55 -10.70 -2.46
C PRO A 38 6.54 -11.85 -2.66
N HIS A 39 6.72 -12.97 -1.96
CA HIS A 39 5.81 -14.11 -2.00
C HIS A 39 4.40 -13.80 -1.45
N LEU A 40 4.25 -12.77 -0.60
CA LEU A 40 2.96 -12.35 -0.05
C LEU A 40 2.22 -11.35 -0.95
N VAL A 41 2.90 -10.76 -1.94
CA VAL A 41 2.32 -9.71 -2.79
C VAL A 41 1.12 -10.21 -3.59
N ALA A 42 1.09 -11.49 -3.98
CA ALA A 42 -0.06 -12.09 -4.65
C ALA A 42 -1.31 -12.07 -3.76
N LEU A 43 -1.17 -12.36 -2.47
CA LEU A 43 -2.27 -12.36 -1.50
C LEU A 43 -2.76 -10.94 -1.23
N VAL A 44 -1.84 -9.99 -1.08
CA VAL A 44 -2.19 -8.55 -0.94
C VAL A 44 -2.97 -8.06 -2.16
N ARG A 45 -2.53 -8.44 -3.38
CA ARG A 45 -3.24 -8.11 -4.62
C ARG A 45 -4.61 -8.75 -4.72
N ALA A 46 -4.78 -9.94 -4.15
CA ALA A 46 -6.07 -10.62 -4.05
C ALA A 46 -7.00 -10.03 -2.97
N GLY A 47 -6.57 -9.01 -2.22
CA GLY A 47 -7.37 -8.32 -1.21
C GLY A 47 -7.27 -8.90 0.19
N ALA A 48 -6.31 -9.80 0.45
CA ALA A 48 -6.12 -10.37 1.77
C ALA A 48 -5.58 -9.33 2.78
N VAL A 49 -6.12 -9.33 4.00
CA VAL A 49 -5.74 -8.36 5.05
C VAL A 49 -4.54 -8.88 5.83
N PHE A 50 -3.52 -8.03 6.00
CA PHE A 50 -2.34 -8.32 6.81
C PHE A 50 -2.29 -7.39 8.02
N HIS A 51 -2.02 -7.93 9.20
CA HIS A 51 -1.70 -7.16 10.40
C HIS A 51 -0.26 -7.44 10.81
N LYS A 52 0.59 -6.41 10.86
CA LYS A 52 2.03 -6.52 11.20
C LYS A 52 2.79 -7.58 10.35
N GLY A 53 2.40 -7.76 9.08
CA GLY A 53 3.02 -8.72 8.16
C GLY A 53 2.51 -10.15 8.27
N LYS A 54 1.52 -10.43 9.13
CA LYS A 54 0.85 -11.74 9.21
C LYS A 54 -0.52 -11.68 8.53
N LEU A 55 -0.83 -12.70 7.75
CA LEU A 55 -2.13 -12.85 7.10
C LEU A 55 -3.21 -13.05 8.18
N LEU A 56 -4.31 -12.30 8.09
CA LEU A 56 -5.47 -12.51 8.93
C LEU A 56 -6.47 -13.41 8.23
N GLU A 57 -6.76 -14.55 8.85
CA GLU A 57 -7.79 -15.50 8.37
C GLU A 57 -9.21 -15.03 8.73
N ARG A 58 -9.37 -14.25 9.81
CA ARG A 58 -10.64 -13.67 10.26
C ARG A 58 -10.54 -12.14 10.37
N PRO A 59 -11.21 -11.37 9.49
CA PRO A 59 -11.11 -9.90 9.45
C PRO A 59 -11.62 -9.13 10.69
N THR A 60 -12.29 -9.78 11.64
CA THR A 60 -12.93 -9.13 12.80
C THR A 60 -11.99 -8.79 13.95
N ASP A 61 -10.76 -9.30 13.96
CA ASP A 61 -9.82 -9.13 15.09
C ASP A 61 -9.21 -7.72 15.21
N ILE A 62 -9.49 -6.81 14.27
CA ILE A 62 -8.99 -5.41 14.31
C ILE A 62 -10.08 -4.42 14.77
N THR A 63 -11.35 -4.84 14.83
CA THR A 63 -12.43 -3.99 15.34
C THR A 63 -12.44 -4.08 16.87
N PRO A 64 -12.21 -2.99 17.62
CA PRO A 64 -12.52 -2.96 19.05
C PRO A 64 -13.98 -3.38 19.21
N PRO A 65 -14.33 -4.30 20.12
CA PRO A 65 -15.74 -4.62 20.35
C PRO A 65 -16.45 -3.32 20.77
N GLU A 66 -17.39 -2.88 19.95
CA GLU A 66 -18.38 -1.85 20.32
C GLU A 66 -18.96 -2.25 21.69
N PRO A 67 -18.91 -1.39 22.72
CA PRO A 67 -19.46 -1.73 24.01
C PRO A 67 -20.99 -1.86 23.93
N SER A 68 -21.46 -3.09 24.16
CA SER A 68 -22.70 -3.45 24.85
C SER A 68 -24.00 -2.73 24.42
N ALA A 69 -24.77 -3.37 23.54
CA ALA A 69 -26.22 -3.14 23.41
C ALA A 69 -27.05 -4.32 23.97
N VAL A 70 -26.44 -5.22 24.75
CA VAL A 70 -27.11 -6.44 25.27
C VAL A 70 -27.51 -6.32 26.76
N GLU A 71 -27.28 -5.18 27.41
CA GLU A 71 -27.57 -5.01 28.85
C GLU A 71 -28.71 -4.00 29.15
N ALA A 72 -29.74 -3.95 28.30
CA ALA A 72 -30.91 -3.09 28.52
C ALA A 72 -32.24 -3.85 28.66
N ALA A 73 -32.23 -5.19 28.75
CA ALA A 73 -33.47 -6.00 28.68
C ALA A 73 -33.77 -6.88 29.92
N SER A 74 -33.17 -6.62 31.08
CA SER A 74 -33.40 -7.45 32.29
C SER A 74 -33.47 -6.65 33.59
N ALA A 75 -34.32 -5.63 33.64
CA ALA A 75 -34.76 -5.04 34.90
C ALA A 75 -36.23 -4.63 34.80
N GLY A 76 -37.08 -5.61 34.54
CA GLY A 76 -38.53 -5.48 34.69
C GLY A 76 -39.03 -6.56 35.65
N SER A 77 -39.81 -6.12 36.65
CA SER A 77 -40.62 -6.90 37.60
C SER A 77 -39.92 -7.47 38.84
N GLU A 78 -40.13 -6.81 40.00
CA GLU A 78 -40.90 -7.44 41.08
C GLU A 78 -41.54 -6.36 41.99
N VAL A 79 -42.86 -6.51 42.19
CA VAL A 79 -43.70 -5.79 43.16
C VAL A 79 -44.15 -6.84 44.18
N ALA A 80 -43.77 -6.68 45.45
CA ALA A 80 -44.47 -7.18 46.65
C ALA A 80 -43.86 -6.52 47.90
#